data_AF-A0A434TE64-F1
#
_entry.id   AF-A0A434TE64-F1
#
_cell.length_a   1.000
_cell.length_b   1.000
_cell.length_c   1.000
_cell.angle_alpha   90.00
_cell.angle_beta   90.00
_cell.angle_gamma   90.00
#
_symmetry.space_group_name_H-M   'P 1'
#
loop_
_entity.id
_entity.type
_entity.pdbx_description
1 polymer ?
#
loop_
_entity_poly.entity_id
_entity_poly.type
_entity_poly.pdbx_seq_one_letter_code
_entity_poly.pdbx_strand_id
1 'polypeptide(L)'
;MTRAEPAGSGLALAPGSRVGIIAGGGSLPVEVAEGLVRQGHSPFIILAEGEVDREADFAAYEQATLALEDIGFLLPMLKREDISHLVLAGEIKR
;
A
#
# COMPACT_ATOMS: atom_id res chain seq x y z
N MET A 1 -7.78 -28.56 24.16
CA MET A 1 -8.55 -27.33 23.86
C MET A 1 -7.53 -26.29 23.44
N THR A 2 -7.38 -26.01 22.15
CA THR A 2 -6.37 -25.05 21.66
C THR A 2 -6.97 -23.66 21.76
N ARG A 3 -6.50 -22.87 22.72
CA ARG A 3 -6.84 -21.45 22.83
C ARG A 3 -6.02 -20.72 21.77
N ALA A 4 -6.69 -20.14 20.77
CA ALA A 4 -6.05 -19.16 19.91
C ALA A 4 -5.62 -17.98 20.81
N GLU A 5 -4.33 -17.67 20.84
CA GLU A 5 -3.88 -16.43 21.45
C GLU A 5 -4.49 -15.26 20.67
N PRO A 6 -4.97 -14.20 21.35
CA PRO A 6 -5.43 -13.02 20.64
C PRO A 6 -4.28 -12.54 19.76
N ALA A 7 -4.55 -12.37 18.46
CA ALA A 7 -3.60 -11.76 17.55
C ALA A 7 -3.07 -10.49 18.23
N GLY A 8 -1.75 -10.46 18.50
CA GLY A 8 -1.10 -9.33 19.14
C GLY A 8 -1.51 -8.03 18.46
N SER A 9 -1.64 -6.97 19.25
CA SER A 9 -2.06 -5.60 18.88
C SER A 9 -1.79 -5.28 17.41
N GLY A 10 -2.81 -4.75 16.71
CA GLY A 10 -2.71 -4.37 15.29
C GLY A 10 -1.40 -3.63 14.94
N LEU A 11 -1.00 -3.72 13.68
CA LEU A 11 0.25 -3.16 13.16
C LEU A 11 0.55 -1.77 13.75
N ALA A 12 1.56 -1.69 14.61
CA ALA A 12 2.00 -0.44 15.23
C ALA A 12 3.13 0.16 14.38
N LEU A 13 2.81 1.22 13.64
CA LEU A 13 3.79 1.96 12.84
C LEU A 13 4.54 2.96 13.73
N ALA A 14 5.86 2.90 13.72
CA ALA A 14 6.67 3.90 14.41
C ALA A 14 6.47 5.29 13.75
N PRO A 15 6.57 6.40 14.51
CA PRO A 15 6.57 7.74 13.95
C PRO A 15 7.58 7.87 12.81
N GLY A 16 7.18 8.47 11.69
CA GLY A 16 8.03 8.61 10.50
C GLY A 16 8.10 7.37 9.60
N SER A 17 7.39 6.28 9.92
CA SER A 17 7.24 5.15 8.98
C SER A 17 6.60 5.62 7.68
N ARG A 18 7.23 5.30 6.55
CA ARG A 18 6.72 5.55 5.20
C ARG A 18 6.15 4.25 4.64
N VAL A 19 4.86 4.26 4.34
CA VAL A 19 4.12 3.06 3.95
C VAL A 19 3.82 3.11 2.47
N GLY A 20 4.27 2.10 1.74
CA GLY A 20 3.89 1.88 0.34
C GLY A 20 2.60 1.07 0.26
N ILE A 21 1.69 1.46 -0.62
CA ILE A 21 0.47 0.71 -0.95
C ILE A 21 0.60 0.25 -2.39
N ILE A 22 0.68 -1.05 -2.64
CA ILE A 22 0.45 -1.58 -3.98
C ILE A 22 -1.07 -1.67 -4.16
N ALA A 23 -1.60 -0.80 -5.01
CA ALA A 23 -3.03 -0.66 -5.26
C ALA A 23 -3.44 -1.51 -6.46
N GLY A 24 -4.33 -2.47 -6.22
CA GLY A 24 -5.17 -3.10 -7.23
C GLY A 24 -6.55 -2.44 -7.30
N GLY A 25 -7.54 -3.18 -7.80
CA GLY A 25 -8.91 -2.69 -7.95
C GLY A 25 -9.70 -2.62 -6.65
N GLY A 26 -10.82 -1.90 -6.69
CA GLY A 26 -11.78 -1.77 -5.58
C GLY A 26 -11.49 -0.61 -4.63
N SER A 27 -12.27 -0.49 -3.55
CA SER A 27 -12.17 0.64 -2.59
C SER A 27 -11.09 0.46 -1.53
N LEU A 28 -10.66 -0.77 -1.26
CA LEU A 28 -9.74 -1.07 -0.15
C LEU A 28 -8.42 -0.27 -0.20
N PRO A 29 -7.72 -0.11 -1.35
CA PRO A 29 -6.48 0.66 -1.36
C PRO A 29 -6.71 2.14 -1.02
N VAL A 30 -7.85 2.71 -1.41
CA VAL A 30 -8.26 4.08 -1.05
C VAL A 30 -8.49 4.19 0.46
N GLU A 31 -9.28 3.27 1.02
CA GLU A 31 -9.59 3.25 2.47
C GLU A 31 -8.32 3.08 3.33
N VAL A 32 -7.34 2.29 2.86
CA VAL A 32 -6.04 2.12 3.51
C VAL A 32 -5.24 3.42 3.46
N ALA A 33 -5.17 4.10 2.31
CA ALA A 33 -4.48 5.38 2.18
C ALA A 33 -5.07 6.44 3.12
N GLU A 34 -6.40 6.59 3.15
CA GLU A 34 -7.10 7.49 4.06
C GLU A 34 -6.88 7.13 5.53
N GLY A 35 -6.87 5.84 5.85
CA GLY A 35 -6.56 5.33 7.18
C GLY A 35 -5.16 5.72 7.66
N LEU A 36 -4.16 5.65 6.78
CA LEU A 36 -2.78 6.04 7.07
C LEU A 36 -2.65 7.56 7.25
N VAL A 37 -3.29 8.36 6.40
CA VAL A 37 -3.32 9.83 6.55
C VAL A 37 -3.95 10.25 7.87
N ARG A 38 -5.08 9.64 8.26
CA ARG A 38 -5.72 9.90 9.55
C ARG A 38 -4.84 9.55 10.76
N GLN A 39 -3.89 8.63 10.59
CA GLN A 39 -2.90 8.26 11.60
C GLN A 39 -1.61 9.09 11.53
N GLY A 40 -1.53 10.08 10.62
CA GLY A 40 -0.38 10.98 10.48
C GLY A 40 0.74 10.42 9.59
N HIS A 41 0.49 9.37 8.82
CA HIS A 41 1.44 8.82 7.85
C HIS A 41 1.19 9.37 6.46
N SER A 42 2.26 9.48 5.66
CA SER A 42 2.19 9.84 4.24
C SER A 42 2.36 8.59 3.39
N PRO A 43 1.28 8.03 2.80
CA PRO A 43 1.36 6.85 1.97
C PRO A 43 1.98 7.16 0.61
N PHE A 44 2.71 6.19 0.06
CA PHE A 44 3.18 6.19 -1.32
C PHE A 44 2.41 5.15 -2.12
N ILE A 45 1.75 5.55 -3.21
CA ILE A 45 0.86 4.67 -3.97
C ILE A 45 1.60 4.05 -5.15
N ILE A 46 1.60 2.74 -5.24
CA ILE A 46 2.13 1.97 -6.36
C ILE A 46 0.93 1.41 -7.11
N LEU A 47 0.53 2.07 -8.18
CA LEU A 47 -0.59 1.66 -9.02
C LEU A 47 -0.18 0.42 -9.82
N ALA A 48 -0.86 -0.72 -9.60
CA ALA A 48 -0.67 -1.89 -10.44
C ALA A 48 -1.28 -1.61 -11.82
N GLU A 49 -0.44 -1.60 -12.86
CA GLU A 49 -0.87 -1.20 -14.20
C GLU A 49 -2.02 -2.06 -14.72
N GLY A 50 -3.10 -1.41 -15.18
CA GLY A 50 -4.28 -2.09 -15.71
C GLY A 50 -5.22 -2.70 -14.67
N GLU A 51 -4.88 -2.66 -13.37
CA GLU A 51 -5.68 -3.27 -12.30
C GLU A 51 -6.49 -2.24 -11.50
N VAL A 52 -6.13 -0.96 -11.55
CA VAL A 52 -6.74 0.10 -10.74
C VAL A 52 -7.93 0.74 -11.48
N ASP A 53 -9.12 0.63 -10.90
CA ASP A 53 -10.36 1.22 -11.42
C ASP A 53 -10.65 2.63 -10.88
N ARG A 54 -9.87 3.08 -9.88
CA ARG A 54 -10.09 4.33 -9.12
C ARG A 54 -8.86 5.24 -9.06
N GLU A 55 -8.09 5.32 -10.16
CA GLU A 55 -6.83 6.08 -10.20
C GLU A 55 -6.97 7.55 -9.75
N ALA A 56 -8.08 8.20 -10.09
CA ALA A 56 -8.33 9.60 -9.72
C ALA A 56 -8.40 9.82 -8.20
N ASP A 57 -8.79 8.82 -7.43
CA ASP A 57 -8.86 8.90 -5.96
C ASP A 57 -7.46 8.95 -5.33
N PHE A 58 -6.40 8.63 -6.09
CA PHE A 58 -5.02 8.68 -5.63
C PHE A 58 -4.26 9.95 -6.03
N ALA A 59 -4.89 10.87 -6.77
CA ALA A 59 -4.21 12.05 -7.35
C ALA A 59 -3.53 12.98 -6.32
N ALA A 60 -3.92 12.91 -5.04
CA ALA A 60 -3.35 13.71 -3.96
C ALA A 60 -2.09 13.09 -3.33
N TYR A 61 -1.75 11.84 -3.65
CA TYR A 61 -0.62 11.13 -3.06
C TYR A 61 0.60 11.12 -4.00
N GLU A 62 1.77 10.94 -3.40
CA GLU A 62 2.94 10.54 -4.19
C GLU A 62 2.71 9.14 -4.75
N GLN A 63 3.01 8.95 -6.03
CA GLN A 63 2.66 7.71 -6.72
C GLN A 63 3.66 7.29 -7.80
N ALA A 64 3.68 6.00 -8.08
CA ALA A 64 4.32 5.40 -9.24
C ALA A 64 3.40 4.32 -9.84
N THR A 65 3.56 4.04 -11.12
CA THR A 65 2.90 2.91 -11.77
C THR A 65 3.90 1.76 -11.88
N LEU A 66 3.44 0.53 -11.65
CA LEU A 66 4.24 -0.68 -11.77
C LEU A 66 3.49 -1.71 -12.62
N ALA A 67 4.03 -2.01 -13.80
CA ALA A 67 3.64 -3.18 -14.56
C ALA A 67 3.97 -4.44 -13.76
N LEU A 68 3.11 -5.46 -13.79
CA LEU A 68 3.35 -6.65 -13.00
C LEU A 68 4.45 -7.55 -13.62
N GLU A 69 4.84 -7.31 -14.89
CA GLU A 69 6.07 -7.85 -15.49
C GLU A 69 7.34 -7.19 -14.93
N ASP A 70 7.23 -5.96 -14.40
CA ASP A 70 8.34 -5.13 -13.91
C ASP A 70 8.62 -5.30 -12.41
N ILE A 71 8.13 -6.38 -11.80
CA ILE A 71 8.26 -6.63 -10.36
C ILE A 71 9.72 -6.58 -9.85
N GLY A 72 10.70 -6.87 -10.71
CA GLY A 72 12.13 -6.76 -10.40
C GLY A 72 12.57 -5.34 -10.01
N PHE A 73 11.85 -4.30 -10.45
CA PHE A 73 12.11 -2.90 -10.13
C PHE A 73 11.45 -2.44 -8.83
N LEU A 74 10.59 -3.25 -8.21
CA LEU A 74 9.91 -2.89 -6.96
C LEU A 74 10.91 -2.61 -5.84
N LEU A 75 11.83 -3.54 -5.55
CA LEU A 75 12.77 -3.38 -4.44
C LEU A 75 13.67 -2.13 -4.58
N PRO A 76 14.27 -1.83 -5.75
CA PRO A 76 14.97 -0.57 -5.97
C PRO A 76 14.10 0.67 -5.73
N MET A 77 12.85 0.66 -6.22
CA MET A 77 11.90 1.76 -6.01
C MET A 77 11.61 1.97 -4.52
N LEU A 78 11.26 0.91 -3.79
CA LEU A 78 10.97 1.00 -2.36
C LEU A 78 12.13 1.61 -1.57
N LYS A 79 13.37 1.24 -1.91
CA LYS A 79 14.57 1.82 -1.29
C LYS A 79 14.77 3.29 -1.63
N ARG A 80 14.57 3.68 -2.89
CA ARG A 80 14.71 5.08 -3.33
C ARG A 80 13.70 5.99 -2.64
N GLU A 81 12.51 5.45 -2.40
CA GLU A 81 11.37 6.13 -1.79
C GLU A 81 11.35 5.96 -0.27
N ASP A 82 12.38 5.41 0.37
CA ASP A 82 12.46 5.18 1.83
C ASP A 82 11.23 4.45 2.43
N ILE A 83 10.60 3.57 1.65
CA ILE A 83 9.42 2.81 2.08
C ILE A 83 9.86 1.74 3.07
N SER A 84 9.35 1.83 4.30
CA SER A 84 9.69 0.92 5.40
C SER A 84 8.69 -0.22 5.57
N HIS A 85 7.45 -0.01 5.14
CA HIS A 85 6.37 -0.99 5.22
C HIS A 85 5.60 -1.02 3.90
N LEU A 86 5.16 -2.19 3.49
CA LEU A 86 4.43 -2.39 2.25
C LEU A 86 3.13 -3.11 2.55
N VAL A 87 2.03 -2.65 1.95
CA VAL A 87 0.74 -3.34 1.97
C VAL A 87 0.26 -3.54 0.54
N LEU A 88 -0.28 -4.74 0.27
CA LEU A 88 -0.98 -5.06 -0.96
C LEU A 88 -2.48 -4.92 -0.64
N ALA A 89 -3.18 -4.07 -1.38
CA ALA A 89 -4.58 -3.80 -1.16
C ALA A 89 -5.33 -3.83 -2.50
N GLY A 90 -6.56 -4.36 -2.46
CA GLY A 90 -7.40 -4.48 -3.64
C GLY A 90 -7.23 -5.81 -4.38
N GLU A 91 -8.07 -5.99 -5.39
CA GLU A 91 -8.06 -7.15 -6.27
C GLU A 91 -7.02 -7.00 -7.38
N ILE A 92 -6.40 -8.11 -7.77
CA ILE A 92 -5.54 -8.22 -8.96
C ILE A 92 -6.19 -9.32 -9.81
N LYS A 93 -6.67 -8.97 -11.00
CA LYS A 93 -7.60 -9.81 -11.77
C LYS A 93 -6.93 -10.79 -12.71
N ARG A 94 -5.75 -10.46 -13.24
CA ARG A 94 -4.96 -11.25 -14.20
C ARG A 94 -5.62 -12.51 -14.77
#